data_AF-J4VB32-F1
#
_entry.id   AF-J4VB32-F1
#
_cell.length_a   1.000
_cell.length_b   1.000
_cell.length_c   1.000
_cell.angle_alpha   90.00
_cell.angle_beta   90.00
_cell.angle_gamma   90.00
#
_symmetry.space_group_name_H-M   'P 1'
#
loop_
_entity.id
_entity.type
_entity.pdbx_description
1 polymer ?
#
loop_
_entity_poly.entity_id
_entity_poly.type
_entity_poly.pdbx_seq_one_letter_code
_entity_poly.pdbx_strand_id
1 'polypeptide(L)'
;MKFNTKYFGELNVEIENSDGSAFTSYDGQKLHFFFADFRSYGTKINICLNVLDHYPQICEMAKAAIVQNFNKNELVRYYFECHFDGLDSDNLVEIFNTDKFKELDIKQAVRNLGYPNLLFSFAEGKKSLKFRSILWSHPSIQTKFMCKNG
;
A
#
# COMPACT_ATOMS: atom_id res chain seq x y z
N MET A 1 -9.24 -18.69 -13.91
CA MET A 1 -10.41 -19.03 -13.07
C MET A 1 -11.13 -17.75 -12.71
N LYS A 2 -12.45 -17.76 -12.46
CA LYS A 2 -13.23 -16.54 -12.19
C LYS A 2 -13.86 -16.57 -10.80
N PHE A 3 -13.85 -15.44 -10.10
CA PHE A 3 -14.47 -15.30 -8.77
C PHE A 3 -15.20 -13.97 -8.68
N ASN A 4 -16.36 -13.95 -8.02
CA ASN A 4 -17.07 -12.70 -7.76
C ASN A 4 -16.71 -12.17 -6.37
N THR A 5 -16.43 -10.88 -6.30
CA THR A 5 -16.13 -10.15 -5.05
C THR A 5 -17.09 -8.98 -4.90
N LYS A 6 -17.29 -8.53 -3.66
CA LYS A 6 -18.22 -7.45 -3.34
C LYS A 6 -17.77 -6.10 -3.91
N TYR A 7 -16.49 -5.79 -3.83
CA TYR A 7 -15.95 -4.47 -4.20
C TYR A 7 -15.24 -4.44 -5.55
N PHE A 8 -14.75 -5.57 -6.05
CA PHE A 8 -13.97 -5.62 -7.30
C PHE A 8 -14.71 -6.32 -8.44
N GLY A 9 -15.95 -6.79 -8.22
CA GLY A 9 -16.72 -7.51 -9.23
C GLY A 9 -16.11 -8.87 -9.57
N GLU A 10 -16.21 -9.26 -10.84
CA GLU A 10 -15.60 -10.48 -11.34
C GLU A 10 -14.07 -10.33 -11.42
N LEU A 11 -13.36 -11.06 -10.57
CA LEU A 11 -11.92 -11.24 -10.63
C LEU A 11 -11.57 -12.44 -11.50
N ASN A 12 -10.83 -12.17 -12.57
CA ASN A 12 -10.20 -13.20 -13.39
C ASN A 12 -8.81 -13.50 -12.83
N VAL A 13 -8.67 -14.70 -12.27
CA VAL A 13 -7.40 -15.22 -11.74
C VAL A 13 -6.68 -16.01 -12.82
N GLU A 14 -5.55 -15.52 -13.26
CA GLU A 14 -4.60 -16.21 -14.13
C GLU A 14 -3.71 -17.11 -13.27
N ILE A 15 -3.34 -18.30 -13.78
CA ILE A 15 -2.53 -19.26 -13.04
C ILE A 15 -1.27 -19.56 -13.84
N GLU A 16 -0.11 -19.28 -13.27
CA GLU A 16 1.20 -19.51 -13.87
C GLU A 16 2.14 -20.14 -12.83
N ASN A 17 2.84 -21.22 -13.20
CA ASN A 17 3.80 -21.91 -12.32
C ASN A 17 3.24 -22.26 -10.91
N SER A 18 1.96 -22.64 -10.86
CA SER A 18 1.19 -22.94 -9.64
C SER A 18 0.75 -21.74 -8.79
N ASP A 19 1.18 -20.53 -9.12
CA ASP A 19 0.74 -19.29 -8.49
C ASP A 19 -0.46 -18.67 -9.23
N GLY A 20 -1.31 -17.95 -8.50
CA GLY A 20 -2.44 -17.22 -9.05
C GLY A 20 -2.21 -15.71 -9.03
N SER A 21 -2.64 -14.99 -10.06
CA SER A 21 -2.60 -13.53 -10.10
C SER A 21 -3.92 -12.96 -10.63
N ALA A 22 -4.33 -11.81 -10.10
CA ALA A 22 -5.47 -11.06 -10.62
C ALA A 22 -5.18 -9.56 -10.58
N PHE A 23 -5.60 -8.86 -11.63
CA PHE A 23 -5.54 -7.41 -11.69
C PHE A 23 -6.94 -6.83 -11.74
N THR A 24 -7.15 -5.74 -11.02
CA THR A 24 -8.40 -4.97 -11.08
C THR A 24 -8.11 -3.48 -10.95
N SER A 25 -9.14 -2.66 -11.18
CA SER A 25 -9.08 -1.22 -10.94
C SER A 25 -10.10 -0.84 -9.87
N TYR A 26 -9.66 -0.10 -8.86
CA TYR A 26 -10.52 0.40 -7.79
C TYR A 26 -10.08 1.81 -7.42
N ASP A 27 -11.03 2.75 -7.32
CA ASP A 27 -10.78 4.14 -6.94
C ASP A 27 -9.65 4.81 -7.75
N GLY A 28 -9.71 4.66 -9.08
CA GLY A 28 -8.74 5.24 -10.01
C GLY A 28 -7.36 4.57 -10.01
N GLN A 29 -7.15 3.47 -9.27
CA GLN A 29 -5.87 2.80 -9.12
C GLN A 29 -5.90 1.36 -9.62
N LYS A 30 -4.79 0.91 -10.22
CA LYS A 30 -4.61 -0.49 -10.60
C LYS A 30 -4.09 -1.29 -9.40
N LEU A 31 -4.79 -2.35 -9.05
CA LEU A 31 -4.45 -3.25 -7.95
C LEU A 31 -3.99 -4.60 -8.49
N HIS A 32 -2.98 -5.18 -7.86
CA HIS A 32 -2.53 -6.54 -8.11
C HIS A 32 -2.73 -7.41 -6.88
N PHE A 33 -3.41 -8.54 -7.08
CA PHE A 33 -3.60 -9.59 -6.10
C PHE A 33 -2.80 -10.82 -6.52
N PHE A 34 -1.95 -11.31 -5.63
CA PHE A 34 -1.14 -12.49 -5.88
C PHE A 34 -1.43 -13.57 -4.85
N PHE A 35 -1.58 -14.80 -5.32
CA PHE A 35 -1.93 -15.97 -4.54
C PHE A 35 -0.85 -17.02 -4.74
N ALA A 36 0.10 -17.08 -3.80
CA ALA A 36 1.16 -18.09 -3.86
C ALA A 36 0.58 -19.51 -3.71
N ASP A 37 1.07 -20.44 -4.52
CA ASP A 37 0.70 -21.86 -4.52
C ASP A 37 -0.82 -22.10 -4.65
N PHE A 38 -1.45 -21.32 -5.53
CA PHE A 38 -2.87 -21.43 -5.84
C PHE A 38 -3.27 -22.84 -6.28
N ARG A 39 -2.41 -23.56 -7.02
CA ARG A 39 -2.73 -24.92 -7.50
C ARG A 39 -2.94 -25.90 -6.36
N SER A 40 -2.16 -25.78 -5.29
CA SER A 40 -2.25 -26.65 -4.11
C SER A 40 -3.35 -26.21 -3.15
N TYR A 41 -3.68 -24.91 -3.12
CA TYR A 41 -4.57 -24.31 -2.12
C TYR A 41 -5.86 -23.67 -2.66
N GLY A 42 -6.18 -23.82 -3.95
CA GLY A 42 -7.33 -23.17 -4.58
C GLY A 42 -8.68 -23.50 -3.91
N THR A 43 -8.80 -24.64 -3.24
CA THR A 43 -10.00 -24.99 -2.44
C THR A 43 -10.17 -24.14 -1.18
N LYS A 44 -9.10 -23.49 -0.70
CA LYS A 44 -9.09 -22.59 0.46
C LYS A 44 -9.17 -21.10 0.07
N ILE A 45 -9.36 -20.81 -1.22
CA ILE A 45 -9.37 -19.44 -1.76
C ILE A 45 -10.46 -18.57 -1.14
N ASN A 46 -11.57 -19.15 -0.66
CA ASN A 46 -12.66 -18.42 0.00
C ASN A 46 -12.17 -17.56 1.18
N ILE A 47 -11.13 -17.99 1.91
CA ILE A 47 -10.54 -17.20 2.99
C ILE A 47 -9.86 -15.94 2.41
N CYS A 48 -9.12 -16.08 1.30
CA CYS A 48 -8.50 -14.95 0.61
C CYS A 48 -9.55 -14.01 0.01
N LEU A 49 -10.65 -14.55 -0.56
CA LEU A 49 -11.76 -13.74 -1.07
C LEU A 49 -12.44 -12.93 0.05
N ASN A 50 -12.65 -13.52 1.22
CA ASN A 50 -13.17 -12.78 2.38
C ASN A 50 -12.24 -11.64 2.80
N VAL A 51 -10.92 -11.85 2.79
CA VAL A 51 -9.95 -10.79 3.10
C VAL A 51 -9.96 -9.70 2.02
N LEU A 52 -10.05 -10.09 0.74
CA LEU A 52 -10.19 -9.14 -0.37
C LEU A 52 -11.43 -8.26 -0.21
N ASP A 53 -12.57 -8.84 0.16
CA ASP A 53 -13.78 -8.06 0.39
C ASP A 53 -13.65 -7.07 1.55
N HIS A 54 -12.82 -7.34 2.55
CA HIS A 54 -12.55 -6.40 3.65
C HIS A 54 -11.37 -5.47 3.38
N TYR A 55 -10.66 -5.66 2.26
CA TYR A 55 -9.40 -4.98 1.99
C TYR A 55 -9.51 -3.44 1.99
N PRO A 56 -10.50 -2.81 1.34
CA PRO A 56 -10.64 -1.35 1.38
C PRO A 56 -10.81 -0.83 2.81
N GLN A 57 -11.60 -1.53 3.63
CA GLN A 57 -11.84 -1.13 5.03
C GLN A 57 -10.58 -1.23 5.88
N ILE A 58 -9.81 -2.31 5.71
CA ILE A 58 -8.53 -2.52 6.41
C ILE A 58 -7.56 -1.38 6.08
N CYS A 59 -7.46 -0.99 4.81
CA CYS A 59 -6.60 0.12 4.38
C CYS A 59 -7.02 1.45 4.98
N GLU A 60 -8.31 1.79 4.94
CA GLU A 60 -8.81 3.05 5.52
C GLU A 60 -8.63 3.10 7.04
N MET A 61 -8.84 1.97 7.74
CA MET A 61 -8.54 1.85 9.16
C MET A 61 -7.05 2.09 9.46
N ALA A 62 -6.15 1.53 8.64
CA ALA A 62 -4.72 1.73 8.79
C ALA A 62 -4.31 3.20 8.57
N LYS A 63 -4.82 3.85 7.52
CA LYS A 63 -4.60 5.30 7.28
C LYS A 63 -5.09 6.14 8.47
N ALA A 64 -6.29 5.86 8.96
CA ALA A 64 -6.87 6.56 10.10
C ALA A 64 -6.02 6.38 11.37
N ALA A 65 -5.52 5.17 11.63
CA ALA A 65 -4.64 4.88 12.76
C ALA A 65 -3.31 5.66 12.66
N ILE A 66 -2.71 5.74 11.46
CA ILE A 66 -1.49 6.53 11.24
C ILE A 66 -1.76 8.01 11.53
N VAL A 67 -2.83 8.59 10.99
CA VAL A 67 -3.20 9.99 11.22
C VAL A 67 -3.50 10.27 12.70
N GLN A 68 -4.18 9.34 13.38
CA GLN A 68 -4.51 9.47 14.80
C GLN A 68 -3.25 9.41 15.67
N ASN A 69 -2.34 8.49 15.36
CA ASN A 69 -1.09 8.32 16.10
C ASN A 69 -0.05 9.41 15.80
N PHE A 70 -0.06 10.00 14.60
CA PHE A 70 0.81 11.12 14.26
C PHE A 70 0.70 12.29 15.25
N ASN A 71 -0.52 12.57 15.74
CA ASN A 71 -0.74 13.64 16.73
C ASN A 71 -0.37 13.24 18.17
N LYS A 72 -0.22 11.94 18.45
CA LYS A 72 -0.14 11.40 19.81
C LYS A 72 1.20 10.77 20.14
N ASN A 73 2.00 10.43 19.13
CA ASN A 73 3.21 9.64 19.27
C ASN A 73 4.41 10.43 18.74
N GLU A 74 5.21 10.96 19.66
CA GLU A 74 6.42 11.73 19.34
C GLU A 74 7.42 10.95 18.50
N LEU A 75 7.54 9.62 18.65
CA LEU A 75 8.45 8.80 17.83
C LEU A 75 7.95 8.70 16.39
N VAL A 76 6.64 8.60 16.18
CA VAL A 76 6.06 8.62 14.83
C VAL A 76 6.29 9.99 14.21
N ARG A 77 5.99 11.07 14.94
CA ARG A 77 6.24 12.43 14.46
C ARG A 77 7.72 12.65 14.12
N TYR A 78 8.63 12.26 15.01
CA TYR A 78 10.08 12.33 14.81
C TYR A 78 10.55 11.48 13.64
N TYR A 79 9.97 10.30 13.40
CA TYR A 79 10.28 9.49 12.21
C TYR A 79 9.94 10.27 10.92
N PHE A 80 8.77 10.89 10.86
CA PHE A 80 8.38 11.72 9.72
C PHE A 80 9.27 12.97 9.61
N GLU A 81 9.53 13.67 10.71
CA GLU A 81 10.46 14.81 10.74
C GLU A 81 11.84 14.38 10.22
N CYS A 82 12.46 13.31 10.72
CA CYS A 82 13.79 12.89 10.24
C CYS A 82 13.85 12.38 8.80
N HIS A 83 12.75 11.88 8.23
CA HIS A 83 12.72 11.34 6.86
C HIS A 83 12.21 12.34 5.82
N PHE A 84 11.50 13.39 6.25
CA PHE A 84 10.91 14.41 5.36
C PHE A 84 11.39 15.83 5.66
N ASP A 85 12.04 16.06 6.79
CA ASP A 85 12.58 17.35 7.21
C ASP A 85 14.12 17.29 7.19
N GLY A 86 14.74 18.28 6.57
CA GLY A 86 16.20 18.43 6.58
C GLY A 86 16.86 18.75 5.25
N LEU A 87 16.40 19.80 4.57
CA LEU A 87 17.29 20.64 3.76
C LEU A 87 16.97 22.09 4.12
N ASP A 88 17.97 22.84 4.58
CA ASP A 88 17.83 24.26 4.83
C ASP A 88 17.32 24.98 3.57
N SER A 89 16.45 25.97 3.79
CA SER A 89 15.81 26.77 2.75
C SER A 89 16.79 27.22 1.66
N ASP A 90 18.00 27.65 2.06
CA ASP A 90 19.00 28.18 1.15
C ASP A 90 19.55 27.10 0.19
N ASN A 91 19.76 25.87 0.70
CA ASN A 91 20.15 24.72 -0.12
C ASN A 91 19.02 24.28 -1.06
N LEU A 92 17.77 24.41 -0.63
CA LEU A 92 16.60 24.08 -1.46
C LEU A 92 16.39 25.09 -2.58
N VAL A 93 16.56 26.39 -2.32
CA VAL A 93 16.49 27.43 -3.35
C VAL A 93 17.61 27.23 -4.37
N GLU A 94 18.82 26.89 -3.94
CA GLU A 94 19.95 26.62 -4.85
C GLU A 94 19.69 25.41 -5.75
N ILE A 95 19.17 24.30 -5.20
CA ILE A 95 18.89 23.08 -5.96
C ILE A 95 17.70 23.22 -6.90
N PHE A 96 16.63 23.89 -6.47
CA PHE A 96 15.35 23.91 -7.17
C PHE A 96 15.02 25.24 -7.85
N ASN A 97 15.86 26.26 -7.66
CA ASN A 97 15.69 27.62 -8.20
C ASN A 97 14.32 28.25 -7.87
N THR A 98 13.80 27.96 -6.68
CA THR A 98 12.52 28.49 -6.18
C THR A 98 12.54 28.55 -4.65
N ASP A 99 11.99 29.62 -4.08
CA ASP A 99 11.77 29.85 -2.64
C ASP A 99 10.34 29.51 -2.19
N LYS A 100 9.46 29.20 -3.14
CA LYS A 100 8.06 28.85 -2.89
C LYS A 100 7.90 27.36 -2.62
N PHE A 101 8.24 26.93 -1.41
CA PHE A 101 7.91 25.60 -0.91
C PHE A 101 6.57 25.63 -0.20
N LYS A 102 5.72 24.63 -0.46
CA LYS A 102 4.49 24.42 0.29
C LYS A 102 4.77 23.41 1.39
N GLU A 103 4.40 23.74 2.62
CA GLU A 103 4.45 22.80 3.74
C GLU A 103 3.68 21.52 3.39
N LEU A 104 4.29 20.36 3.65
CA LEU A 104 3.67 19.07 3.40
C LEU A 104 2.67 18.74 4.51
N ASP A 105 1.38 18.76 4.19
CA ASP A 105 0.35 18.24 5.10
C ASP A 105 0.43 16.70 5.12
N ILE A 106 1.19 16.16 6.07
CA ILE A 106 1.41 14.71 6.24
C ILE A 106 0.08 13.97 6.44
N LYS A 107 -0.90 14.57 7.13
CA LYS A 107 -2.20 13.92 7.37
C LYS A 107 -2.97 13.80 6.06
N GLN A 108 -2.96 14.86 5.25
CA GLN A 108 -3.56 14.83 3.93
C GLN A 108 -2.83 13.87 2.99
N ALA A 109 -1.50 13.83 3.04
CA ALA A 109 -0.69 12.88 2.27
C ALA A 109 -1.04 11.43 2.61
N VAL A 110 -1.15 11.09 3.90
CA VAL A 110 -1.54 9.75 4.37
C VAL A 110 -2.96 9.37 3.93
N ARG A 111 -3.92 10.30 4.02
CA ARG A 111 -5.29 10.07 3.54
C ARG A 111 -5.33 9.80 2.03
N ASN A 112 -4.49 10.51 1.27
CA ASN A 112 -4.39 10.38 -0.18
C ASN A 112 -3.55 9.18 -0.64
N LEU A 113 -2.98 8.38 0.28
CA LEU A 113 -2.22 7.19 -0.11
C LEU A 113 -3.12 6.21 -0.86
N GLY A 114 -2.55 5.61 -1.90
CA GLY A 114 -3.21 4.56 -2.65
C GLY A 114 -3.40 3.27 -1.84
N TYR A 115 -4.19 2.35 -2.38
CA TYR A 115 -4.29 1.01 -1.81
C TYR A 115 -3.06 0.19 -2.25
N PRO A 116 -2.30 -0.41 -1.31
CA PRO A 116 -1.13 -1.19 -1.68
C PRO A 116 -1.49 -2.45 -2.49
N ASN A 117 -0.49 -3.09 -3.08
CA ASN A 117 -0.66 -4.43 -3.64
C ASN A 117 -0.79 -5.45 -2.52
N LEU A 118 -1.67 -6.44 -2.67
CA LEU A 118 -1.93 -7.44 -1.64
C LEU A 118 -1.43 -8.82 -2.08
N LEU A 119 -0.57 -9.39 -1.26
CA LEU A 119 0.08 -10.68 -1.47
C LEU A 119 -0.44 -11.70 -0.45
N PHE A 120 -0.97 -12.81 -0.92
CA PHE A 120 -1.41 -13.95 -0.12
C PHE A 120 -0.38 -15.08 -0.19
N SER A 121 -0.04 -15.64 0.96
CA SER A 121 0.84 -16.81 1.05
C SER A 121 0.35 -17.79 2.12
N PHE A 122 0.36 -19.09 1.80
CA PHE A 122 0.01 -20.15 2.74
C PHE A 122 1.28 -20.69 3.38
N ALA A 123 1.38 -20.61 4.71
CA ALA A 123 2.54 -21.14 5.43
C ALA A 123 2.27 -22.60 5.84
N GLU A 124 2.85 -23.54 5.08
CA GLU A 124 2.65 -25.00 5.23
C GLU A 124 2.91 -25.53 6.64
N GLY A 125 3.90 -24.98 7.36
CA GLY A 125 4.20 -25.41 8.72
C GLY A 125 3.31 -24.83 9.82
N LYS A 126 2.54 -23.76 9.54
CA LYS A 126 1.77 -23.03 10.56
C LYS A 126 0.26 -23.13 10.37
N LYS A 127 -0.22 -23.80 9.31
CA LYS A 127 -1.63 -23.82 8.90
C LYS A 127 -2.25 -22.40 8.90
N SER A 128 -1.46 -21.39 8.56
CA SER A 128 -1.88 -19.99 8.63
C SER A 128 -1.76 -19.31 7.28
N LEU A 129 -2.70 -18.42 7.00
CA LEU A 129 -2.65 -17.49 5.89
C LEU A 129 -1.79 -16.30 6.31
N LYS A 130 -0.80 -15.96 5.51
CA LYS A 130 -0.01 -14.74 5.63
C LYS A 130 -0.42 -13.79 4.52
N PHE A 131 -0.74 -12.56 4.91
CA PHE A 131 -0.95 -11.46 3.99
C PHE A 131 0.21 -10.47 4.11
N ARG A 132 0.65 -9.91 2.98
CA ARG A 132 1.63 -8.83 2.93
C ARG A 132 1.11 -7.75 2.00
N SER A 133 1.11 -6.51 2.45
CA SER A 133 0.89 -5.36 1.59
C SER A 133 2.23 -4.82 1.09
N ILE A 134 2.33 -4.53 -0.20
CA ILE A 134 3.49 -3.86 -0.80
C ILE A 134 3.00 -2.51 -1.30
N LEU A 135 3.46 -1.44 -0.64
CA LEU A 135 3.26 -0.07 -1.11
C LEU A 135 4.16 0.14 -2.34
N TRP A 136 3.53 0.24 -3.51
CA TRP A 136 4.18 0.84 -4.66
C TRP A 136 3.81 2.32 -4.62
N SER A 137 4.80 3.22 -4.57
CA SER A 137 4.51 4.65 -4.67
C SER A 137 3.81 4.92 -5.99
N HIS A 138 2.63 5.55 -5.92
CA HIS A 138 1.87 5.94 -7.10
C HIS A 138 2.74 6.85 -7.99
N PRO A 139 2.71 6.75 -9.34
CA PRO A 139 3.52 7.60 -10.20
C PRO A 139 3.27 9.10 -10.02
N SER A 140 2.04 9.53 -9.64
CA SER A 140 1.78 10.94 -9.28
C SER A 140 2.32 11.35 -7.90
N ILE A 141 2.75 10.38 -7.10
CA ILE A 141 3.53 10.54 -5.87
C ILE A 141 5.03 10.27 -6.20
N GLN A 142 5.44 10.41 -7.48
CA GLN A 142 6.85 10.58 -7.86
C GLN A 142 7.29 12.05 -7.85
N THR A 143 6.56 12.94 -7.19
CA THR A 143 7.12 14.23 -6.77
C THR A 143 8.10 13.98 -5.62
N LYS A 144 9.31 13.55 -6.00
CA LYS A 144 10.57 13.62 -5.25
C LYS A 144 10.43 13.52 -3.72
N PHE A 145 10.22 12.31 -3.20
CA PHE A 145 10.72 12.04 -1.86
C PHE A 145 12.24 11.92 -1.95
N MET A 146 12.93 13.02 -1.66
CA MET A 146 14.39 12.99 -1.49
C MET A 146 14.69 12.44 -0.10
N CYS A 147 14.95 11.14 -0.03
CA CYS A 147 15.60 10.54 1.13
C CYS A 147 17.12 10.68 1.00
N LYS A 148 17.78 11.01 2.10
CA LYS A 148 19.24 10.98 2.24
C LYS A 148 19.74 9.57 1.89
N ASN A 149 20.62 9.46 0.90
CA ASN A 149 21.49 8.30 0.83
C ASN A 149 22.52 8.45 1.96
N GLY A 150 22.62 7.41 2.79
CA GLY A 150 23.61 7.31 3.87
C GLY A 150 25.04 7.39 3.37
#